data_AF-A0A9X5BKH7-F1
#
_entry.id   AF-A0A9X5BKH7-F1
#
_cell.length_a   1.000
_cell.length_b   1.000
_cell.length_c   1.000
_cell.angle_alpha   90.00
_cell.angle_beta   90.00
_cell.angle_gamma   90.00
#
_symmetry.space_group_name_H-M   'P 1'
#
loop_
_entity.id
_entity.type
_entity.pdbx_description
1 polymer ?
#
loop_
_entity_poly.entity_id
_entity_poly.type
_entity_poly.pdbx_seq_one_letter_code
_entity_poly.pdbx_strand_id
1 'polypeptide(L)'
;QHDISLKSYYYWNAKIRKMALEELPRKRNGARPVMEQTALLPDGAPEFTEVSLHGRQDFSAAPAAVLHIGTVTVELFEDTSRELLEAIMKAVRSC
;
A
#
# COMPACT_ATOMS: atom_id res chain seq x y z
N GLN A 1 12.58 -33.04 7.49
CA GLN A 1 13.45 -32.20 6.64
C GLN A 1 13.21 -32.64 5.21
N HIS A 2 12.71 -31.75 4.35
CA HIS A 2 12.38 -32.10 2.97
C HIS A 2 13.69 -32.31 2.21
N ASP A 3 13.86 -33.48 1.59
CA ASP A 3 15.08 -33.96 0.93
C ASP A 3 15.46 -33.13 -0.32
N ILE A 4 15.81 -31.86 -0.08
CA ILE A 4 16.10 -30.87 -1.10
C ILE A 4 17.58 -30.54 -1.00
N SER A 5 18.27 -30.67 -2.14
CA SER A 5 19.69 -30.30 -2.21
C SER A 5 19.90 -28.81 -1.90
N LEU A 6 21.04 -28.48 -1.29
CA LEU A 6 21.41 -27.10 -0.98
C LEU A 6 21.39 -26.21 -2.24
N LYS A 7 21.84 -26.76 -3.38
CA LYS A 7 21.83 -26.07 -4.68
C LYS A 7 20.39 -25.77 -5.15
N SER A 8 19.49 -26.75 -5.01
CA SER A 8 18.08 -26.59 -5.36
C SER A 8 17.41 -25.55 -4.48
N TYR A 9 17.72 -25.52 -3.17
CA TYR A 9 17.18 -24.52 -2.24
C TYR A 9 17.50 -23.10 -2.69
N TYR A 10 18.77 -22.79 -2.95
CA TYR A 10 19.16 -21.45 -3.41
C TYR A 10 18.63 -21.12 -4.79
N TYR A 11 18.58 -22.11 -5.71
CA TYR A 11 17.99 -21.92 -7.03
C TYR A 11 16.52 -21.51 -6.95
N TRP A 12 15.70 -22.25 -6.19
CA TRP A 12 14.28 -21.96 -6.04
C TRP A 12 14.04 -20.61 -5.37
N ASN A 13 14.83 -20.27 -4.35
CA ASN A 13 14.71 -18.98 -3.68
C ASN A 13 15.02 -17.82 -4.65
N ALA A 14 16.10 -17.92 -5.44
CA ALA A 14 16.44 -16.92 -6.45
C ALA A 14 15.37 -16.81 -7.55
N LYS A 15 14.81 -17.95 -7.99
CA LYS A 15 13.77 -18.00 -9.02
C LYS A 15 12.48 -17.32 -8.55
N ILE A 16 12.04 -17.59 -7.33
CA ILE A 16 10.87 -16.96 -6.73
C ILE A 16 11.08 -15.44 -6.62
N ARG A 17 12.24 -15.00 -6.11
CA ARG A 17 12.57 -13.56 -6.02
C ARG A 17 12.54 -12.90 -7.41
N LYS A 18 13.12 -13.55 -8.42
CA LYS A 18 13.16 -13.02 -9.79
C LYS A 18 11.75 -12.86 -10.37
N MET A 19 10.91 -13.89 -10.26
CA MET A 19 9.53 -13.84 -10.75
C MET A 19 8.70 -12.79 -10.01
N ALA A 20 8.84 -12.72 -8.68
CA ALA A 20 8.17 -11.69 -7.89
C ALA A 20 8.55 -10.28 -8.36
N LEU A 21 9.83 -10.04 -8.68
CA LEU A 21 10.35 -8.74 -9.14
C LEU A 21 10.08 -8.42 -10.62
N GLU A 22 9.74 -9.40 -11.46
CA GLU A 22 9.39 -9.18 -12.87
C GLU A 22 8.03 -8.48 -13.02
N GLU A 23 7.08 -8.76 -12.13
CA GLU A 23 5.73 -8.17 -12.11
C GLU A 23 5.67 -6.77 -11.48
N LEU A 24 6.69 -6.36 -10.72
CA LEU A 24 6.74 -5.01 -10.16
C LEU A 24 7.15 -3.99 -11.23
N PRO A 25 6.52 -2.81 -11.29
CA PRO A 25 7.00 -1.70 -12.11
C PRO A 25 8.43 -1.37 -11.72
N ARG A 26 9.39 -1.77 -12.56
CA ARG A 26 10.80 -1.41 -12.36
C ARG A 26 10.89 0.10 -12.47
N LYS A 27 11.09 0.80 -11.34
CA LYS A 27 11.47 2.21 -11.36
C LYS A 27 12.75 2.30 -12.19
N ARG A 28 12.63 2.82 -13.42
CA ARG A 28 13.80 3.14 -14.22
C ARG A 28 14.55 4.20 -13.44
N ASN A 29 15.66 3.83 -12.82
CA ASN A 29 16.67 4.78 -12.39
C ASN A 29 17.43 5.28 -13.65
N GLY A 30 16.68 5.71 -14.68
CA GLY A 30 17.21 6.48 -15.77
C GLY A 30 17.29 7.91 -15.26
N ALA A 31 18.52 8.44 -15.19
CA ALA A 31 18.87 9.83 -14.98
C ALA A 31 17.75 10.68 -14.37
N ARG A 32 17.85 10.90 -13.04
CA ARG A 32 17.17 12.00 -12.35
C ARG A 32 17.23 13.23 -13.26
N PRO A 33 16.11 13.85 -13.69
CA PRO A 33 16.20 15.17 -14.27
C PRO A 33 16.86 16.04 -13.19
N VAL A 34 18.04 16.55 -13.51
CA VAL A 34 18.69 17.61 -12.74
C VAL A 34 17.72 18.78 -12.82
N MET A 35 16.82 18.85 -11.86
CA MET A 35 16.14 20.08 -11.53
C MET A 35 17.27 20.98 -11.03
N GLU A 36 17.64 21.99 -11.83
CA GLU A 36 18.56 23.04 -11.44
C GLU A 36 18.00 23.66 -10.16
N GLN A 37 18.48 23.16 -9.04
CA GLN A 37 18.18 23.68 -7.72
C GLN A 37 19.16 24.82 -7.51
N THR A 38 18.86 25.96 -8.13
CA THR A 38 19.44 27.24 -7.76
C THR A 38 18.84 27.65 -6.42
N ALA A 39 19.21 26.92 -5.36
CA ALA A 39 18.95 27.30 -3.99
C ALA A 39 20.14 26.81 -3.17
N LEU A 40 20.81 27.78 -2.56
CA LEU A 40 22.02 27.62 -1.76
C LEU A 40 21.98 26.37 -0.88
N LEU A 41 23.10 25.63 -0.89
CA LEU A 41 23.38 24.56 0.07
C LEU A 41 23.11 25.05 1.50
N PRO A 42 22.23 24.38 2.28
CA PRO A 42 22.37 24.38 3.71
C PRO A 42 23.41 23.32 4.09
N ASP A 43 24.50 23.76 4.70
CA ASP A 43 25.43 22.93 5.44
C ASP A 43 24.70 22.36 6.67
N GLY A 44 24.03 21.23 6.46
CA GLY A 44 23.25 20.55 7.50
C GLY A 44 23.21 19.06 7.20
N ALA A 45 23.59 18.24 8.19
CA ALA A 45 23.51 16.79 8.11
C ALA A 45 22.08 16.35 7.68
N PRO A 46 21.92 15.25 6.93
CA PRO A 46 20.60 14.81 6.49
C PRO A 46 19.72 14.49 7.70
N GLU A 47 18.76 15.36 7.96
CA GLU A 47 17.78 15.22 9.03
C GLU A 47 16.59 14.39 8.53
N PHE A 48 16.26 13.33 9.24
CA PHE A 48 15.06 12.55 8.96
C PHE A 48 13.83 13.36 9.40
N THR A 49 13.05 13.84 8.43
CA THR A 49 11.74 14.44 8.70
C THR A 49 10.70 13.34 8.91
N GLU A 50 10.00 13.40 10.05
CA GLU A 50 8.86 12.55 10.33
C GLU A 50 7.73 12.88 9.35
N VAL A 51 7.34 11.89 8.55
CA VAL A 51 6.22 12.03 7.62
C VAL A 51 4.98 11.51 8.33
N SER A 52 4.06 12.41 8.69
CA SER A 52 2.80 12.01 9.29
C SER A 52 1.95 11.28 8.25
N LEU A 53 1.96 9.95 8.32
CA LEU A 53 1.03 9.12 7.57
C LEU A 53 -0.33 9.24 8.23
N HIS A 54 -1.22 10.06 7.65
CA HIS A 54 -2.67 9.92 7.84
C HIS A 54 -3.12 8.59 7.23
N GLY A 55 -2.74 7.49 7.86
CA GLY A 55 -2.90 6.14 7.31
C GLY A 55 -3.12 5.08 8.38
N ARG A 56 -3.28 5.49 9.64
CA ARG A 56 -3.80 4.62 10.69
C ARG A 56 -5.05 5.27 11.24
N GLN A 57 -6.14 5.07 10.51
CA GLN A 57 -7.47 5.10 11.12
C GLN A 57 -7.42 4.02 12.19
N ASP A 58 -7.12 4.42 13.42
CA ASP A 58 -7.34 3.56 14.57
C ASP A 58 -8.86 3.36 14.63
N PHE A 59 -9.37 2.31 13.97
CA PHE A 59 -10.75 1.83 14.10
C PHE A 59 -10.98 1.25 15.52
N SER A 60 -10.43 1.90 16.54
CA SER A 60 -10.70 1.65 17.95
C SER A 60 -12.05 2.25 18.38
N ALA A 61 -12.66 3.07 17.54
CA ALA A 61 -14.01 3.58 17.75
C ALA A 61 -15.05 2.53 17.36
N ALA A 62 -16.14 2.44 18.13
CA ALA A 62 -17.31 1.66 17.73
C ALA A 62 -17.87 2.20 16.40
N PRO A 63 -18.40 1.35 15.51
CA PRO A 63 -18.99 1.82 14.28
C PRO A 63 -20.18 2.75 14.58
N ALA A 64 -20.27 3.85 13.84
CA ALA A 64 -21.39 4.79 13.93
C ALA A 64 -22.70 4.14 13.48
N ALA A 65 -22.63 3.26 12.49
CA ALA A 65 -23.75 2.45 12.04
C ALA A 65 -23.27 1.13 11.41
N VAL A 66 -24.14 0.13 11.43
CA VAL A 66 -23.92 -1.15 10.73
C VAL A 66 -25.06 -1.35 9.74
N LEU A 67 -24.72 -1.58 8.48
CA LEU A 67 -25.66 -1.78 7.39
C LEU A 67 -25.65 -3.24 6.95
N HIS A 68 -26.82 -3.89 7.01
CA HIS A 68 -27.02 -5.25 6.51
C HIS A 68 -27.70 -5.21 5.14
N ILE A 69 -27.03 -5.74 4.12
CA ILE A 69 -27.54 -5.83 2.75
C ILE A 69 -27.45 -7.29 2.27
N GLY A 70 -28.56 -8.01 2.37
CA GLY A 70 -28.59 -9.45 2.06
C GLY A 70 -27.63 -10.21 2.98
N THR A 71 -26.60 -10.83 2.40
CA THR A 71 -25.54 -11.55 3.13
C THR A 71 -24.31 -10.67 3.46
N VAL A 72 -24.31 -9.40 3.06
CA VAL A 72 -23.20 -8.47 3.28
C VAL A 72 -23.49 -7.60 4.49
N THR A 73 -22.49 -7.44 5.36
CA THR A 73 -22.53 -6.50 6.49
C THR A 73 -21.44 -5.46 6.28
N VAL A 74 -21.81 -4.17 6.36
CA VAL A 74 -20.91 -3.03 6.18
C VAL A 74 -20.92 -2.20 7.44
N GLU A 75 -19.76 -2.03 8.07
CA GLU A 75 -19.56 -1.15 9.21
C GLU A 75 -19.19 0.25 8.72
N LEU A 76 -19.91 1.27 9.21
CA LEU A 76 -19.74 2.67 8.84
C LEU A 76 -19.17 3.46 10.02
N PHE A 77 -18.17 4.27 9.75
CA PHE A 77 -17.54 5.18 10.70
C PHE A 77 -17.89 6.64 10.34
N GLU A 78 -17.80 7.56 11.31
CA GLU A 78 -18.20 8.99 11.16
C GLU A 78 -17.54 9.69 9.97
N ASP A 79 -16.32 9.26 9.62
CA ASP A 79 -15.49 9.81 8.55
C ASP A 79 -15.74 9.16 7.18
N THR A 80 -16.71 8.25 7.07
CA THR A 80 -17.05 7.59 5.81
C THR A 80 -17.57 8.62 4.81
N SER A 81 -16.84 8.83 3.72
CA SER A 81 -17.27 9.78 2.69
C SER A 81 -18.54 9.30 1.98
N ARG A 82 -19.35 10.27 1.57
CA ARG A 82 -20.59 10.00 0.84
C ARG A 82 -20.32 9.28 -0.47
N GLU A 83 -19.26 9.65 -1.17
CA GLU A 83 -18.88 9.07 -2.46
C GLU A 83 -18.54 7.58 -2.32
N LEU A 84 -17.83 7.22 -1.24
CA LEU A 84 -17.49 5.83 -0.93
C LEU A 84 -18.75 5.02 -0.60
N LEU A 85 -19.65 5.58 0.23
CA LEU A 85 -20.92 4.94 0.55
C LEU A 85 -21.78 4.71 -0.69
N GLU A 86 -21.91 5.71 -1.57
CA GLU A 86 -22.63 5.58 -2.83
C GLU A 86 -22.01 4.51 -3.75
N ALA A 87 -20.68 4.43 -3.81
CA ALA A 87 -19.97 3.42 -4.59
C ALA A 87 -20.23 2.00 -4.06
N ILE A 88 -20.18 1.79 -2.75
CA ILE A 88 -20.51 0.52 -2.10
C ILE A 88 -21.95 0.12 -2.43
N MET A 89 -22.91 1.05 -2.27
CA MET A 89 -24.31 0.78 -2.56
C MET A 89 -24.57 0.45 -4.03
N LYS A 90 -23.84 1.07 -4.96
CA LYS A 90 -23.91 0.72 -6.39
C LYS A 90 -23.32 -0.67 -6.66
N ALA A 91 -22.18 -0.99 -6.07
CA ALA A 91 -21.52 -2.28 -6.25
C ALA A 91 -22.38 -3.44 -5.72
N VAL A 92 -22.94 -3.30 -4.51
CA VAL A 92 -23.79 -4.33 -3.91
C VAL A 92 -25.08 -4.56 -4.72
N ARG A 93 -25.65 -3.52 -5.34
CA ARG A 93 -26.81 -3.66 -6.25
C ARG A 93 -26.49 -4.36 -7.56
N SER A 94 -25.22 -4.39 -7.97
CA SER A 94 -24.78 -4.99 -9.23
C SER A 94 -24.42 -6.48 -9.12
N CYS A 95 -24.42 -7.02 -7.90
CA CYS A 95 -24.30 -8.45 -7.63
C CYS A 95 -25.67 -9.14 -7.70
#